data_AF-A0A8H4Q192-F1
#
_entry.id   AF-A0A8H4Q192-F1
#
_cell.length_a   1.000
_cell.length_b   1.000
_cell.length_c   1.000
_cell.angle_alpha   90.00
_cell.angle_beta   90.00
_cell.angle_gamma   90.00
#
_symmetry.space_group_name_H-M   'P 1'
#
loop_
_entity.id
_entity.type
_entity.pdbx_description
1 polymer ?
#
loop_
_entity_poly.entity_id
_entity_poly.type
_entity_poly.pdbx_seq_one_letter_code
_entity_poly.pdbx_strand_id
1 'polypeptide(L)'
;MIDYPIPKPPPPNPKNAPNPTRDLVRPYALKKSHPNAPPAPIADSVKHLLPVLAAQPGHYITVHIHGFPYLVQQGDQVRLPFRMPDVVPGDVLRLNRASVLGSRDYTMKGSPHIDERLFICRATVLGVESEPMRIKIKKKRRCRKKKQAKSKLRYTILRISELDIVTAAPVDEGAAEGKSAGESVESSNRVEKEG
;
A
#
# COMPACT_ATOMS: atom_id res chain seq x y z
N MET A 1 28.25 10.17 -27.61
CA MET A 1 28.23 10.09 -26.13
C MET A 1 29.67 10.20 -25.69
N ILE A 2 30.00 11.22 -24.90
CA ILE A 2 31.35 11.39 -24.34
C ILE A 2 31.30 10.68 -22.99
N ASP A 3 31.86 9.47 -22.94
CA ASP A 3 32.11 8.76 -21.68
C ASP A 3 33.18 9.52 -20.91
N TYR A 4 32.80 10.24 -19.86
CA TYR A 4 33.75 10.73 -18.89
C TYR A 4 34.05 9.60 -17.90
N PRO A 5 35.28 9.05 -17.87
CA PRO A 5 35.64 8.07 -16.87
C PRO A 5 35.59 8.72 -15.49
N ILE A 6 34.88 8.07 -14.55
CA ILE A 6 34.81 8.50 -13.16
C ILE A 6 36.25 8.59 -12.63
N PRO A 7 36.66 9.71 -12.00
CA PRO A 7 37.99 9.82 -11.42
C PRO A 7 38.19 8.76 -10.35
N LYS A 8 39.28 7.99 -10.46
CA LYS A 8 39.64 6.99 -9.45
C LYS A 8 39.89 7.70 -8.11
N PRO A 9 39.43 7.15 -6.98
CA PRO A 9 39.71 7.73 -5.67
C PRO A 9 41.22 7.81 -5.42
N PRO A 10 41.69 8.84 -4.71
CA PRO A 10 43.11 9.00 -4.41
C PRO A 10 43.64 7.81 -3.59
N PRO A 11 44.90 7.43 -3.80
CA PRO A 11 45.52 6.35 -3.03
C PRO A 11 45.60 6.73 -1.54
N PRO A 12 45.49 5.75 -0.63
CA PRO A 12 45.60 5.98 0.80
C PRO A 12 46.99 6.52 1.18
N ASN A 13 47.03 7.47 2.10
CA ASN A 13 48.27 8.10 2.58
C ASN A 13 49.12 7.07 3.35
N PRO A 14 50.43 6.92 3.07
CA PRO A 14 51.31 5.96 3.76
C PRO A 14 51.47 6.22 5.27
N LYS A 15 51.15 7.43 5.75
CA LYS A 15 51.16 7.75 7.19
C LYS A 15 49.91 7.28 7.93
N ASN A 16 48.88 6.82 7.24
CA ASN A 16 47.66 6.33 7.87
C ASN A 16 47.83 4.86 8.26
N ALA A 17 47.49 4.52 9.50
CA ALA A 17 47.44 3.12 9.92
C ALA A 17 46.45 2.34 9.04
N PRO A 18 46.80 1.13 8.56
CA PRO A 18 45.88 0.30 7.79
C PRO A 18 44.69 -0.07 8.67
N ASN A 19 43.47 0.14 8.17
CA ASN A 19 42.28 -0.37 8.85
C ASN A 19 42.35 -1.90 8.86
N PRO A 20 42.47 -2.56 10.03
CA PRO A 20 42.64 -4.01 10.11
C PRO A 20 41.42 -4.78 9.59
N THR A 21 40.27 -4.10 9.47
CA THR A 21 39.00 -4.65 9.00
C THR A 21 38.70 -4.26 7.54
N ARG A 22 39.71 -3.77 6.78
CA ARG A 22 39.52 -3.34 5.39
C ARG A 22 39.12 -4.48 4.45
N ASP A 23 39.78 -5.63 4.61
CA ASP A 23 39.60 -6.80 3.74
C ASP A 23 38.64 -7.84 4.34
N LEU A 24 38.15 -7.56 5.55
CA LEU A 24 37.09 -8.35 6.16
C LEU A 24 35.76 -7.96 5.53
N VAL A 25 35.04 -8.96 5.03
CA VAL A 25 33.64 -8.80 4.65
C VAL A 25 32.92 -8.34 5.91
N ARG A 26 32.54 -7.06 5.97
CA ARG A 26 31.68 -6.56 7.04
C ARG A 26 30.50 -7.53 7.11
N PRO A 27 30.22 -8.18 8.25
CA PRO A 27 29.00 -8.96 8.34
C PRO A 27 27.89 -8.02 7.91
N TYR A 28 27.08 -8.42 6.92
CA TYR A 28 25.97 -7.62 6.42
C TYR A 28 25.26 -7.09 7.66
N ALA A 29 25.35 -5.76 7.89
CA ALA A 29 24.77 -5.15 9.06
C ALA A 29 23.32 -5.65 9.09
N LEU A 30 22.99 -6.47 10.10
CA LEU A 30 21.65 -7.01 10.28
C LEU A 30 20.73 -5.81 10.24
N LYS A 31 20.04 -5.62 9.11
CA LYS A 31 19.07 -4.55 8.94
C LYS A 31 18.11 -4.77 10.10
N LYS A 32 18.07 -3.84 11.06
CA LYS A 32 17.24 -3.87 12.28
C LYS A 32 16.11 -4.90 12.16
N SER A 33 16.31 -6.08 12.71
CA SER A 33 15.35 -7.18 12.72
C SER A 33 14.32 -7.00 13.83
N HIS A 34 14.07 -5.76 14.28
CA HIS A 34 13.04 -5.53 15.26
C HIS A 34 11.73 -5.89 14.55
N PRO A 35 10.94 -6.86 15.07
CA PRO A 35 9.64 -7.15 14.52
C PRO A 35 8.86 -5.83 14.46
N ASN A 36 8.09 -5.64 13.40
CA ASN A 36 7.25 -4.45 13.29
C ASN A 36 6.43 -4.34 14.59
N ALA A 37 6.40 -3.14 15.18
CA ALA A 37 5.69 -2.95 16.44
C ALA A 37 4.25 -3.48 16.28
N PRO A 38 3.71 -4.17 17.29
CA PRO A 38 2.34 -4.66 17.22
C PRO A 38 1.39 -3.50 16.90
N PRO A 39 0.34 -3.77 16.11
CA PRO A 39 -0.64 -2.75 15.75
C PRO A 39 -1.19 -2.09 17.00
N ALA A 40 -1.40 -0.77 16.95
CA ALA A 40 -2.02 -0.05 18.05
C ALA A 40 -3.42 -0.62 18.31
N PRO A 41 -3.84 -0.77 19.58
CA PRO A 41 -5.17 -1.26 19.90
C PRO A 41 -6.23 -0.27 19.42
N ILE A 42 -7.30 -0.80 18.83
CA ILE A 42 -8.46 -0.01 18.39
C ILE A 42 -9.13 0.61 19.62
N ALA A 43 -9.45 1.91 19.55
CA ALA A 43 -10.14 2.61 20.64
C ALA A 43 -11.53 2.03 20.90
N ASP A 44 -11.94 1.95 22.18
CA ASP A 44 -13.19 1.29 22.56
C ASP A 44 -14.43 2.01 22.02
N SER A 45 -14.38 3.35 21.90
CA SER A 45 -15.45 4.13 21.26
C SER A 45 -15.71 3.70 19.81
N VAL A 46 -14.65 3.39 19.06
CA VAL A 46 -14.76 2.91 17.67
C VAL A 46 -15.37 1.52 17.65
N LYS A 47 -14.98 0.63 18.56
CA LYS A 47 -15.55 -0.74 18.65
C LYS A 47 -17.05 -0.71 18.88
N HIS A 48 -17.56 0.20 19.71
CA HIS A 48 -18.99 0.32 19.99
C HIS A 48 -19.79 0.99 18.86
N LEU A 49 -19.22 1.99 18.18
CA LEU A 49 -19.94 2.77 17.15
C LEU A 49 -19.82 2.17 15.74
N LEU A 50 -18.80 1.37 15.46
CA LEU A 50 -18.56 0.78 14.13
C LEU A 50 -19.70 -0.15 13.69
N PRO A 51 -20.26 -1.04 14.55
CA PRO A 51 -21.43 -1.84 14.17
C PRO A 51 -22.64 -0.99 13.80
N VAL A 52 -22.88 0.12 14.50
CA VAL A 52 -23.97 1.06 14.21
C VAL A 52 -23.75 1.74 12.86
N LEU A 53 -22.51 2.17 12.59
CA LEU A 53 -22.13 2.78 11.31
C LEU A 53 -22.28 1.78 10.15
N ALA A 54 -21.89 0.51 10.36
CA ALA A 54 -22.01 -0.56 9.37
C ALA A 54 -23.46 -0.96 9.07
N ALA A 55 -24.35 -0.90 10.06
CA ALA A 55 -25.77 -1.20 9.89
C ALA A 55 -26.54 -0.16 9.07
N GLN A 56 -26.01 1.07 8.95
CA GLN A 56 -26.66 2.12 8.16
C GLN A 56 -26.52 1.87 6.64
N PRO A 57 -27.52 2.27 5.83
CA PRO A 57 -27.45 2.11 4.39
C PRO A 57 -26.56 3.17 3.74
N GLY A 58 -25.63 2.72 2.92
CA GLY A 58 -24.80 3.59 2.08
C GLY A 58 -23.68 4.28 2.85
N HIS A 59 -22.46 4.05 2.39
CA HIS A 59 -21.26 4.58 3.00
C HIS A 59 -20.50 5.44 2.00
N TYR A 60 -19.83 6.47 2.50
CA TYR A 60 -18.86 7.25 1.73
C TYR A 60 -17.50 7.19 2.42
N ILE A 61 -16.46 7.32 1.62
CA ILE A 61 -15.09 7.26 2.10
C ILE A 61 -14.25 8.33 1.40
N THR A 62 -13.32 8.94 2.13
CA THR A 62 -12.31 9.83 1.54
C THR A 62 -10.97 9.10 1.45
N VAL A 63 -10.69 8.59 0.26
CA VAL A 63 -9.47 7.81 -0.02
C VAL A 63 -8.36 8.74 -0.48
N HIS A 64 -7.12 8.44 -0.07
CA HIS A 64 -5.93 9.15 -0.53
C HIS A 64 -5.15 8.33 -1.54
N ILE A 65 -5.06 8.85 -2.77
CA ILE A 65 -4.22 8.27 -3.84
C ILE A 65 -3.06 9.24 -4.08
N HIS A 66 -1.84 8.78 -3.82
CA HIS A 66 -0.62 9.61 -3.78
C HIS A 66 -0.78 10.92 -2.96
N GLY A 67 -1.55 10.87 -1.87
CA GLY A 67 -1.79 12.01 -0.98
C GLY A 67 -2.97 12.90 -1.38
N PHE A 68 -3.49 12.80 -2.61
CA PHE A 68 -4.67 13.55 -3.03
C PHE A 68 -5.96 12.87 -2.52
N PRO A 69 -6.85 13.60 -1.83
CA PRO A 69 -8.10 13.06 -1.32
C PRO A 69 -9.17 12.95 -2.41
N TYR A 70 -9.90 11.84 -2.42
CA TYR A 70 -11.06 11.59 -3.28
C TYR A 70 -12.22 11.11 -2.40
N LEU A 71 -13.30 11.88 -2.36
CA LEU A 71 -14.56 11.46 -1.74
C LEU A 71 -15.32 10.60 -2.73
N VAL A 72 -15.59 9.36 -2.35
CA VAL A 72 -16.22 8.36 -3.21
C VAL A 72 -17.21 7.49 -2.45
N GLN A 73 -18.17 6.96 -3.19
CA GLN A 73 -19.06 5.87 -2.79
C GLN A 73 -18.82 4.64 -3.68
N GLN A 74 -19.47 3.53 -3.34
CA GLN A 74 -19.44 2.33 -4.19
C GLN A 74 -20.07 2.64 -5.55
N GLY A 75 -19.39 2.24 -6.63
CA GLY A 75 -19.84 2.43 -8.01
C GLY A 75 -19.32 3.70 -8.69
N ASP A 76 -18.75 4.64 -7.94
CA ASP A 76 -18.23 5.91 -8.46
C ASP A 76 -17.03 5.71 -9.39
N GLN A 77 -16.91 6.61 -10.37
CA GLN A 77 -15.78 6.65 -11.29
C GLN A 77 -14.84 7.81 -10.93
N VAL A 78 -13.59 7.47 -10.62
CA VAL A 78 -12.53 8.42 -10.27
C VAL A 78 -11.57 8.59 -11.42
N ARG A 79 -11.40 9.82 -11.89
CA ARG A 79 -10.40 10.18 -12.90
C ARG A 79 -9.16 10.77 -12.23
N LEU A 80 -8.06 10.01 -12.26
CA LEU A 80 -6.79 10.44 -11.67
C LEU A 80 -6.01 11.37 -12.60
N PRO A 81 -5.40 12.45 -12.09
CA PRO A 81 -4.67 13.46 -12.87
C PRO A 81 -3.28 12.99 -13.33
N PHE A 82 -3.05 11.68 -13.42
CA PHE A 82 -1.82 11.08 -13.88
C PHE A 82 -2.07 9.67 -14.45
N ARG A 83 -1.12 9.19 -15.24
CA ARG A 83 -1.04 7.79 -15.64
C ARG A 83 -0.39 7.01 -14.50
N MET A 84 -1.15 6.09 -13.90
CA MET A 84 -0.61 5.15 -12.93
C MET A 84 0.30 4.15 -13.69
N PRO A 85 1.57 3.98 -13.27
CA PRO A 85 2.44 2.97 -13.85
C PRO A 85 1.99 1.57 -13.42
N ASP A 86 2.38 0.56 -14.18
CA ASP A 86 2.25 -0.87 -13.83
C ASP A 86 0.85 -1.35 -13.48
N VAL A 87 -0.18 -0.69 -14.01
CA VAL A 87 -1.57 -1.14 -13.94
C VAL A 87 -2.12 -1.39 -15.34
N VAL A 88 -2.83 -2.51 -15.47
CA VAL A 88 -3.54 -2.94 -16.66
C VAL A 88 -5.03 -2.71 -16.44
N PRO A 89 -5.80 -2.35 -17.49
CA PRO A 89 -7.26 -2.35 -17.40
C PRO A 89 -7.79 -3.71 -16.90
N GLY A 90 -8.60 -3.70 -15.85
CA GLY A 90 -9.12 -4.88 -15.18
C GLY A 90 -8.46 -5.18 -13.83
N ASP A 91 -7.31 -4.58 -13.53
CA ASP A 91 -6.64 -4.78 -12.24
C ASP A 91 -7.48 -4.22 -11.08
N VAL A 92 -7.48 -4.94 -9.96
CA VAL A 92 -8.19 -4.54 -8.73
C VAL A 92 -7.19 -4.05 -7.70
N LEU A 93 -7.32 -2.78 -7.32
CA LEU A 93 -6.45 -2.11 -6.36
C LEU A 93 -7.12 -2.07 -4.99
N ARG A 94 -6.40 -2.49 -3.95
CA ARG A 94 -6.82 -2.32 -2.55
C ARG A 94 -6.40 -0.93 -2.07
N LEU A 95 -7.37 -0.12 -1.70
CA LEU A 95 -7.17 1.26 -1.24
C LEU A 95 -7.02 1.26 0.27
N ASN A 96 -5.77 1.34 0.74
CA ASN A 96 -5.45 1.22 2.16
C ASN A 96 -5.57 2.54 2.94
N ARG A 97 -5.40 3.68 2.27
CA ARG A 97 -5.32 4.98 2.93
C ARG A 97 -6.63 5.74 2.80
N ALA A 98 -7.34 5.85 3.91
CA ALA A 98 -8.54 6.68 4.01
C ALA A 98 -8.48 7.59 5.24
N SER A 99 -8.99 8.80 5.11
CA SER A 99 -9.02 9.78 6.22
C SER A 99 -10.38 9.79 6.91
N VAL A 100 -11.46 9.65 6.14
CA VAL A 100 -12.83 9.69 6.63
C VAL A 100 -13.60 8.52 6.06
N LEU A 101 -14.37 7.86 6.91
CA LEU A 101 -15.35 6.84 6.54
C LEU A 101 -16.64 7.19 7.26
N GLY A 102 -17.73 7.30 6.53
CA GLY A 102 -18.97 7.77 7.12
C GLY A 102 -20.20 7.20 6.43
N SER A 103 -21.28 7.30 7.18
CA SER A 103 -22.64 7.21 6.69
C SER A 103 -23.31 8.57 6.95
N ARG A 104 -24.62 8.66 6.74
CA ARG A 104 -25.43 9.87 6.93
C ARG A 104 -25.25 10.49 8.33
N ASP A 105 -25.33 9.69 9.39
CA ASP A 105 -25.40 10.19 10.77
C ASP A 105 -24.08 10.03 11.53
N TYR A 106 -23.29 9.02 11.19
CA TYR A 106 -22.02 8.71 11.86
C TYR A 106 -20.85 8.86 10.91
N THR A 107 -19.76 9.44 11.41
CA THR A 107 -18.53 9.62 10.64
C THR A 107 -17.33 9.29 11.52
N MET A 108 -16.54 8.32 11.08
CA MET A 108 -15.25 7.98 11.64
C MET A 108 -14.15 8.80 10.96
N LYS A 109 -13.32 9.45 11.76
CA LYS A 109 -12.17 10.22 11.28
C LYS A 109 -10.88 9.60 11.80
N GLY A 110 -9.94 9.36 10.90
CA GLY A 110 -8.59 8.92 11.24
C GLY A 110 -7.73 10.07 11.74
N SER A 111 -6.69 9.73 12.49
CA SER A 111 -5.64 10.66 12.90
C SER A 111 -4.28 9.98 12.74
N PRO A 112 -3.64 9.99 11.55
CA PRO A 112 -3.98 10.69 10.30
C PRO A 112 -4.82 9.88 9.28
N HIS A 113 -4.82 8.55 9.37
CA HIS A 113 -5.60 7.66 8.51
C HIS A 113 -6.38 6.68 9.40
N ILE A 114 -7.44 6.11 8.85
CA ILE A 114 -8.20 5.03 9.48
C ILE A 114 -7.42 3.72 9.33
N ASP A 115 -7.51 2.83 10.32
CA ASP A 115 -6.88 1.52 10.25
C ASP A 115 -7.42 0.68 9.09
N GLU A 116 -6.51 0.12 8.29
CA GLU A 116 -6.79 -0.69 7.09
C GLU A 116 -7.62 -1.96 7.36
N ARG A 117 -7.80 -2.31 8.63
CA ARG A 117 -8.51 -3.51 9.11
C ARG A 117 -10.00 -3.26 9.27
N LEU A 118 -10.40 -2.00 9.45
CA LEU A 118 -11.79 -1.63 9.74
C LEU A 118 -12.63 -1.53 8.47
N PHE A 119 -12.01 -1.47 7.29
CA PHE A 119 -12.70 -1.31 6.03
C PHE A 119 -11.98 -2.03 4.89
N ILE A 120 -12.74 -2.39 3.87
CA ILE A 120 -12.25 -2.92 2.61
C ILE A 120 -12.74 -1.96 1.52
N CYS A 121 -11.80 -1.29 0.86
CA CYS A 121 -12.10 -0.47 -0.30
C CYS A 121 -11.31 -1.00 -1.49
N ARG A 122 -12.02 -1.46 -2.52
CA ARG A 122 -11.42 -1.95 -3.77
C ARG A 122 -11.82 -1.07 -4.94
N ALA A 123 -10.85 -0.76 -5.78
CA ALA A 123 -11.06 0.00 -7.01
C ALA A 123 -10.54 -0.79 -8.21
N THR A 124 -11.37 -0.96 -9.23
CA THR A 124 -10.98 -1.58 -10.50
C THR A 124 -10.47 -0.52 -11.47
N VAL A 125 -9.35 -0.79 -12.13
CA VAL A 125 -8.79 0.07 -13.17
C VAL A 125 -9.61 -0.14 -14.45
N LEU A 126 -10.33 0.89 -14.91
CA LEU A 126 -11.05 0.81 -16.18
C LEU A 126 -10.13 1.03 -17.38
N GLY A 127 -9.11 1.89 -17.22
CA GLY A 127 -8.09 2.10 -18.24
C GLY A 127 -7.49 3.49 -18.21
N VAL A 128 -6.85 3.87 -19.32
CA VAL A 128 -6.13 5.14 -19.44
C VAL A 128 -6.70 5.96 -20.59
N GLU A 129 -7.26 7.10 -20.26
CA GLU A 129 -7.73 8.10 -21.22
C GLU A 129 -6.65 9.12 -21.56
N SER A 130 -6.82 9.82 -22.67
CA SER A 130 -5.99 10.96 -23.06
C SER A 130 -6.85 12.19 -23.30
N GLU A 131 -6.39 13.35 -22.84
CA GLU A 131 -7.03 14.62 -23.25
C GLU A 131 -6.80 14.93 -24.74
N PRO A 132 -7.63 15.79 -25.35
CA PRO A 132 -7.34 16.32 -26.68
C PRO A 132 -5.98 17.05 -26.71
N MET A 133 -5.27 16.95 -27.84
CA MET A 133 -3.95 17.56 -28.00
C MET A 133 -4.04 19.09 -27.95
N ARG A 134 -3.44 19.70 -26.93
CA ARG A 134 -3.33 21.15 -26.79
C ARG A 134 -1.98 21.62 -27.36
N ILE A 135 -1.99 22.71 -28.14
CA ILE A 135 -0.77 23.29 -28.72
C ILE A 135 -0.60 24.72 -28.19
N LYS A 136 0.34 24.91 -27.26
CA LYS A 136 0.71 26.24 -26.76
C LYS A 136 1.81 26.84 -27.63
N ILE A 137 1.51 27.91 -28.35
CA ILE A 137 2.49 28.61 -29.18
C ILE A 137 3.24 29.63 -28.32
N LYS A 138 4.53 29.36 -28.05
CA LYS A 138 5.47 30.31 -27.43
C LYS A 138 6.11 31.15 -28.53
N LYS A 139 5.70 32.43 -28.63
CA LYS A 139 6.23 33.39 -29.61
C LYS A 139 6.70 34.65 -28.88
N LYS A 140 7.83 35.22 -29.31
CA LYS A 140 8.29 36.55 -28.89
C LYS A 140 7.91 37.61 -29.93
N ARG A 141 7.68 38.84 -29.48
CA ARG A 141 7.37 39.98 -30.37
C ARG A 141 8.54 40.25 -31.32
N ARG A 142 8.26 40.60 -32.58
CA ARG A 142 9.25 40.81 -33.66
C ARG A 142 10.20 39.62 -33.94
N CYS A 143 9.82 38.40 -33.58
CA CYS A 143 10.54 37.18 -33.97
C CYS A 143 9.65 36.30 -34.87
N ARG A 144 10.18 35.85 -36.02
CA ARG A 144 9.45 34.97 -36.96
C ARG A 144 9.24 33.56 -36.39
N LYS A 145 10.20 33.06 -35.60
CA LYS A 145 10.15 31.72 -34.99
C LYS A 145 9.02 31.60 -33.97
N LYS A 146 8.17 30.58 -34.14
CA LYS A 146 7.09 30.20 -33.22
C LYS A 146 7.41 28.81 -32.65
N LYS A 147 7.67 28.70 -31.34
CA LYS A 147 7.88 27.39 -30.69
C LYS A 147 6.54 26.83 -30.28
N GLN A 148 6.16 25.69 -30.85
CA GLN A 148 4.96 24.97 -30.45
C GLN A 148 5.31 24.03 -29.29
N ALA A 149 4.60 24.15 -28.17
CA ALA A 149 4.64 23.19 -27.08
C ALA A 149 3.35 22.37 -27.13
N LYS A 150 3.46 21.09 -27.49
CA LYS A 150 2.34 20.16 -27.57
C LYS A 150 2.17 19.47 -26.21
N SER A 151 0.94 19.39 -25.73
CA SER A 151 0.59 18.72 -24.48
C SER A 151 -0.57 17.76 -24.76
N LYS A 152 -0.39 16.50 -24.35
CA LYS A 152 -1.41 15.45 -24.38
C LYS A 152 -1.23 14.59 -23.14
N LEU A 153 -1.87 15.00 -22.04
CA LEU A 153 -1.81 14.28 -20.77
C LEU A 153 -2.66 12.99 -20.80
N ARG A 154 -2.29 12.05 -19.94
CA ARG A 154 -2.97 10.76 -19.77
C ARG A 154 -3.55 10.68 -18.35
N TYR A 155 -4.76 10.15 -18.25
CA TYR A 155 -5.53 10.05 -17.01
C TYR A 155 -5.91 8.60 -16.79
N THR A 156 -5.73 8.10 -15.57
CA THR A 156 -6.18 6.75 -15.20
C THR A 156 -7.60 6.85 -14.67
N ILE A 157 -8.47 5.99 -15.17
CA ILE A 157 -9.83 5.87 -14.66
C ILE A 157 -9.90 4.66 -13.76
N LEU A 158 -10.37 4.90 -12.54
CA LEU A 158 -10.73 3.88 -11.59
C LEU A 158 -12.24 3.87 -11.39
N ARG A 159 -12.79 2.71 -11.07
CA ARG A 159 -14.16 2.56 -10.57
C ARG A 159 -14.12 1.91 -9.21
N ILE A 160 -14.80 2.49 -8.23
CA ILE A 160 -14.90 1.90 -6.90
C ILE A 160 -15.84 0.70 -6.98
N SER A 161 -15.30 -0.48 -6.72
CA SER A 161 -16.01 -1.75 -6.85
C SER A 161 -16.70 -2.14 -5.55
N GLU A 162 -15.96 -2.09 -4.47
CA GLU A 162 -16.40 -2.55 -3.15
C GLU A 162 -16.03 -1.50 -2.10
N LEU A 163 -16.98 -1.22 -1.21
CA LEU A 163 -16.80 -0.39 -0.03
C LEU A 163 -17.55 -1.05 1.13
N ASP A 164 -16.82 -1.84 1.91
CA ASP A 164 -17.37 -2.59 3.02
C ASP A 164 -16.67 -2.24 4.32
N ILE A 165 -17.43 -2.33 5.41
CA ILE A 165 -16.94 -2.09 6.77
C ILE A 165 -16.82 -3.42 7.47
N VAL A 166 -15.64 -3.69 8.03
CA VAL A 166 -15.36 -4.95 8.70
C VAL A 166 -15.80 -4.83 10.16
N THR A 167 -16.93 -5.44 10.49
CA THR A 167 -17.47 -5.44 11.87
C THR A 167 -16.88 -6.54 12.74
N ALA A 168 -16.38 -7.62 12.14
CA ALA A 168 -15.75 -8.71 12.87
C ALA A 168 -14.45 -8.19 13.51
N ALA A 169 -14.45 -8.05 14.84
CA ALA A 169 -13.24 -7.83 15.60
C ALA A 169 -12.25 -8.95 15.23
N PRO A 170 -11.07 -8.65 14.66
CA PRO A 170 -9.98 -9.61 14.76
C PRO A 170 -9.63 -9.61 16.24
N VAL A 171 -10.22 -10.54 16.97
CA VAL A 171 -9.71 -10.96 18.28
C VAL A 171 -8.25 -11.26 18.05
N ASP A 172 -7.38 -10.65 18.85
CA ASP A 172 -5.94 -10.91 18.86
C ASP A 172 -5.70 -12.37 19.30
N GLU A 173 -6.04 -13.35 18.46
CA GLU A 173 -5.67 -14.75 18.65
C GLU A 173 -4.29 -14.99 18.04
N GLY A 174 -3.32 -14.34 18.68
CA GLY A 174 -1.90 -14.60 18.55
C GLY A 174 -1.32 -15.05 19.89
N ALA A 175 -1.95 -16.01 20.57
CA ALA A 175 -1.42 -16.66 21.78
C ALA A 175 -2.19 -17.95 22.14
N ALA A 176 -2.13 -18.97 21.29
CA ALA A 176 -2.40 -20.35 21.71
C ALA A 176 -1.34 -21.25 21.09
N GLU A 177 -0.20 -21.31 21.77
CA GLU A 177 0.81 -22.34 21.58
C GLU A 177 0.14 -23.72 21.70
N GLY A 178 0.45 -24.58 20.73
CA GLY A 178 0.00 -25.96 20.70
C GLY A 178 0.37 -26.69 21.98
N LYS A 179 -0.64 -27.10 22.74
CA LYS A 179 -0.53 -28.25 23.63
C LYS A 179 -0.89 -29.49 22.84
N SER A 180 0.14 -30.31 22.70
CA SER A 180 0.12 -31.75 22.48
C SER A 180 -1.13 -32.48 22.99
N ALA A 181 -1.77 -33.24 22.11
CA ALA A 181 -2.29 -34.56 22.44
C ALA A 181 -2.00 -35.45 21.24
N GLY A 182 -0.91 -36.21 21.33
CA GLY A 182 -0.60 -37.26 20.39
C GLY A 182 -1.60 -38.39 20.56
N GLU A 183 -2.49 -38.56 19.59
CA GLU A 183 -3.28 -39.76 19.44
C GLU A 183 -2.38 -40.80 18.75
N SER A 184 -1.81 -41.69 19.57
CA SER A 184 -1.01 -42.81 19.09
C SER A 184 -1.96 -43.91 18.62
N VAL A 185 -1.87 -44.18 17.32
CA VAL A 185 -2.49 -45.32 16.65
C VAL A 185 -1.81 -46.60 17.16
N GLU A 186 -2.54 -47.37 17.97
CA GLU A 186 -2.12 -48.68 18.42
C GLU A 186 -2.60 -49.73 17.41
N SER A 187 -1.68 -50.20 16.57
CA SER A 187 -1.85 -51.47 15.85
C SER A 187 -0.49 -51.99 15.41
N SER A 188 -0.01 -53.05 16.07
CA SER A 188 0.24 -54.37 15.45
C SER A 188 1.26 -55.20 16.24
N ASN A 189 0.82 -56.42 16.54
CA ASN A 189 1.57 -57.68 16.47
C ASN A 189 2.44 -58.17 17.66
N ARG A 190 2.05 -59.39 18.08
CA ARG A 190 2.89 -60.61 18.21
C ARG A 190 3.21 -61.06 19.64
N VAL A 191 2.46 -62.05 20.11
CA VAL A 191 2.99 -63.08 21.03
C VAL A 191 2.49 -64.44 20.56
N GLU A 192 3.42 -65.22 20.00
CA GLU A 192 3.37 -66.68 19.99
C GLU A 192 3.78 -67.19 21.38
N LYS A 193 3.17 -68.31 21.79
CA LYS A 193 3.68 -69.43 22.62
C LYS A 193 2.94 -69.78 23.92
N GLU A 194 2.61 -71.08 23.93
CA GLU A 194 2.64 -72.08 25.02
C GLU A 194 1.44 -72.20 25.97
N GLY A 195 0.87 -73.41 25.97
CA GLY A 195 -0.18 -73.89 26.86
C GLY A 195 -1.12 -74.85 26.17
#